data_AF-A0A7S0NUD7-F1
#
_entry.id   AF-A0A7S0NUD7-F1
#
_cell.length_a   1.000
_cell.length_b   1.000
_cell.length_c   1.000
_cell.angle_alpha   90.00
_cell.angle_beta   90.00
_cell.angle_gamma   90.00
#
_symmetry.space_group_name_H-M   'P 1'
#
loop_
_entity.id
_entity.type
_entity.pdbx_description
1 polymer ?
#
loop_
_entity_poly.entity_id
_entity_poly.type
_entity_poly.pdbx_seq_one_letter_code
_entity_poly.pdbx_strand_id
1 'polypeptide(L)'
;DVKPGLLRRAYVAAEEGRGQLLWLRPHSGLARLRPRPKYICFYEISFGKRAYVSRATAVEPSWLADASPALTRLSPPLLELPPLYDATKDVARCWQRPTYGAAQWQLPPVARLPPENDGQLRAALLGWALCQGQVFRALKPFAAELGPRGRAACAPSAGGDRAAVALRSVLASQKMYTRGAICVRWASEPRFLLKEVAALLPPTRRKALLEVWPALLAEADKRQAPPKRR
;
A
#
# COMPACT_ATOMS: atom_id res chain seq x y z
N ASP A 1 -9.60 39.24 17.89
CA ASP A 1 -10.48 38.78 16.79
C ASP A 1 -9.82 38.82 15.43
N VAL A 2 -9.51 37.66 14.84
CA VAL A 2 -8.99 37.56 13.47
C VAL A 2 -10.18 37.45 12.51
N LYS A 3 -10.24 38.32 11.49
CA LYS A 3 -11.33 38.30 10.50
C LYS A 3 -11.44 36.91 9.82
N PRO A 4 -12.64 36.36 9.57
CA PRO A 4 -12.82 35.01 9.02
C PRO A 4 -12.10 34.77 7.68
N GLY A 5 -12.05 35.78 6.81
CA GLY A 5 -11.35 35.68 5.52
C GLY A 5 -9.83 35.57 5.63
N LEU A 6 -9.25 36.03 6.75
CA LEU A 6 -7.82 35.92 7.06
C LEU A 6 -7.45 34.56 7.64
N LEU A 7 -8.36 33.92 8.38
CA LEU A 7 -8.19 32.56 8.90
C LEU A 7 -8.11 31.53 7.76
N ARG A 8 -8.96 31.68 6.73
CA ARG A 8 -8.93 30.79 5.53
C ARG A 8 -7.61 30.83 4.75
N ARG A 9 -6.74 31.80 5.04
CA ARG A 9 -5.47 32.03 4.35
C ARG A 9 -4.25 31.72 5.22
N ALA A 10 -4.48 31.29 6.47
CA ALA A 10 -3.44 30.95 7.41
C ALA A 10 -3.03 29.48 7.25
N TYR A 11 -1.77 29.22 7.61
CA TYR A 11 -1.18 27.90 7.74
C TYR A 11 -0.89 27.62 9.21
N VAL A 12 -0.72 26.35 9.55
CA VAL A 12 -0.29 25.88 10.86
C VAL A 12 0.99 25.07 10.65
N ALA A 13 1.97 25.21 11.55
CA ALA A 13 3.19 24.42 11.50
C ALA A 13 2.94 22.96 11.92
N ALA A 14 3.74 22.04 11.41
CA ALA A 14 3.62 20.62 11.73
C ALA A 14 4.27 20.25 13.06
N GLU A 15 5.33 20.95 13.46
CA GLU A 15 6.04 20.71 14.72
C GLU A 15 5.29 21.27 15.92
N GLU A 16 5.50 20.64 17.07
CA GLU A 16 4.86 21.00 18.34
C GLU A 16 5.42 22.35 18.83
N GLY A 17 4.79 23.43 18.38
CA GLY A 17 5.35 24.75 18.58
C GLY A 17 4.40 25.85 18.13
N ARG A 18 3.37 26.06 18.97
CA ARG A 18 2.40 27.16 18.92
C ARG A 18 1.26 26.88 17.95
N GLY A 19 0.02 26.91 18.42
CA GLY A 19 -1.17 27.12 17.58
C GLY A 19 -1.18 28.51 16.91
N GLN A 20 0.01 29.01 16.55
CA GLN A 20 0.28 30.26 15.90
C GLN A 20 -0.02 30.10 14.43
N LEU A 21 -0.95 30.92 13.97
CA LEU A 21 -1.27 31.05 12.56
C LEU A 21 -0.06 31.66 11.84
N LEU A 22 0.29 31.05 10.73
CA LEU A 22 1.36 31.48 9.83
C LEU A 22 0.75 32.01 8.54
N TRP A 23 1.34 33.06 7.98
CA TRP A 23 0.85 33.65 6.74
C TRP A 23 1.93 33.67 5.66
N LEU A 24 1.51 33.45 4.42
CA LEU A 24 2.34 33.78 3.26
C LEU A 24 2.32 35.29 3.04
N ARG A 25 3.47 35.86 2.70
CA ARG A 25 3.55 37.28 2.29
C ARG A 25 2.69 37.51 1.04
N PRO A 26 1.93 38.62 0.93
CA PRO A 26 1.06 38.87 -0.23
C PRO A 26 1.77 38.87 -1.59
N HIS A 27 3.05 39.25 -1.61
CA HIS A 27 3.89 39.27 -2.81
C HIS A 27 4.54 37.91 -3.13
N SER A 28 4.36 36.88 -2.28
CA SER A 28 4.86 35.53 -2.58
C SER A 28 4.08 34.92 -3.75
N GLY A 29 4.79 34.23 -4.65
CA GLY A 29 4.15 33.49 -5.75
C GLY A 29 3.08 32.52 -5.25
N LEU A 30 3.35 31.79 -4.16
CA LEU A 30 2.40 30.85 -3.56
C LEU A 30 1.10 31.52 -3.06
N ALA A 31 1.19 32.76 -2.59
CA ALA A 31 0.01 33.50 -2.13
C ALA A 31 -0.93 33.89 -3.29
N ARG A 32 -0.40 33.98 -4.52
CA ARG A 32 -1.12 34.34 -5.74
C ARG A 32 -1.77 33.13 -6.44
N LEU A 33 -1.29 31.91 -6.19
CA LEU A 33 -1.84 30.69 -6.77
C LEU A 33 -3.33 30.48 -6.42
N ARG A 34 -4.07 29.90 -7.36
CA ARG A 34 -5.48 29.51 -7.23
C ARG A 34 -5.68 28.10 -7.84
N PRO A 35 -6.08 27.08 -7.07
CA PRO A 35 -6.22 27.09 -5.61
C PRO A 35 -4.86 27.27 -4.91
N ARG A 36 -4.89 27.74 -3.66
CA ARG A 36 -3.66 27.80 -2.86
C ARG A 36 -3.23 26.39 -2.47
N PRO A 37 -1.91 26.11 -2.42
CA PRO A 37 -1.41 24.83 -1.94
C PRO A 37 -1.85 24.58 -0.50
N LYS A 38 -2.34 23.36 -0.23
CA LYS A 38 -2.74 22.93 1.12
C LYS A 38 -1.54 22.70 2.03
N TYR A 39 -0.45 22.15 1.48
CA TYR A 39 0.78 21.86 2.20
C TYR A 39 1.93 22.66 1.59
N ILE A 40 2.76 23.22 2.46
CA ILE A 40 3.96 23.96 2.11
C ILE A 40 5.10 23.53 3.02
N CYS A 41 6.31 23.48 2.50
CA CYS A 41 7.53 23.51 3.30
C CYS A 41 8.08 24.94 3.29
N PHE A 42 8.85 25.29 4.31
CA PHE A 42 9.44 26.62 4.44
C PHE A 42 10.77 26.57 5.15
N TYR A 43 11.58 27.62 4.96
CA TYR A 43 12.91 27.72 5.55
C TYR A 43 12.90 28.47 6.88
N GLU A 44 12.20 29.59 6.96
CA GLU A 44 12.22 30.46 8.14
C GLU A 44 10.88 31.16 8.37
N ILE A 45 10.68 31.58 9.61
CA ILE A 45 9.53 32.39 10.04
C ILE A 45 10.05 33.75 10.51
N SER A 46 9.58 34.81 9.85
CA SER A 46 9.83 36.19 10.27
C SER A 46 8.67 36.71 11.13
N PHE A 47 8.99 37.21 12.33
CA PHE A 47 8.01 37.78 13.25
C PHE A 47 7.95 39.31 13.08
N GLY A 48 6.74 39.83 12.88
CA GLY A 48 6.46 41.27 12.87
C GLY A 48 5.05 41.51 13.39
N LYS A 49 4.22 42.29 12.68
CA LYS A 49 2.77 42.39 12.99
C LYS A 49 2.07 41.03 12.96
N ARG A 50 2.58 40.09 12.16
CA ARG A 50 2.15 38.69 12.06
C ARG A 50 3.36 37.81 11.79
N ALA A 51 3.23 36.51 12.04
CA ALA A 51 4.24 35.52 11.67
C ALA A 51 4.15 35.22 10.16
N TYR A 52 5.16 35.64 9.41
CA TYR A 52 5.24 35.43 7.98
C TYR A 52 6.25 34.37 7.62
N VAL A 53 5.84 33.44 6.77
CA VAL A 53 6.68 32.38 6.22
C VAL A 53 7.49 32.93 5.04
N SER A 54 8.79 32.67 5.04
CA SER A 54 9.72 33.03 3.95
C SER A 54 10.26 31.77 3.27
N ARG A 55 10.60 31.90 1.97
CA ARG A 55 11.14 30.82 1.13
C ARG A 55 10.29 29.54 1.20
N ALA A 56 8.99 29.70 0.99
CA ALA A 56 8.05 28.59 0.99
C ALA A 56 7.90 27.97 -0.40
N THR A 57 7.75 26.65 -0.44
CA THR A 57 7.47 25.86 -1.65
C THR A 57 6.25 24.96 -1.42
N ALA A 58 5.45 24.75 -2.46
CA ALA A 58 4.32 23.82 -2.41
C ALA A 58 4.82 22.38 -2.30
N VAL A 59 4.15 21.56 -1.49
CA VAL A 59 4.53 20.15 -1.30
C VAL A 59 3.34 19.25 -1.58
N GLU A 60 3.59 18.14 -2.26
CA GLU A 60 2.60 17.09 -2.43
C GLU A 60 2.51 16.24 -1.16
N PRO A 61 1.30 16.00 -0.61
CA PRO A 61 1.16 15.30 0.67
C PRO A 61 1.70 13.86 0.65
N SER A 62 1.76 13.22 -0.52
CA SER A 62 2.34 11.88 -0.71
C SER A 62 3.83 11.83 -0.35
N TRP A 63 4.56 12.94 -0.51
CA TRP A 63 6.01 13.01 -0.26
C TRP A 63 6.34 13.18 1.23
N LEU A 64 5.43 13.76 2.02
CA LEU A 64 5.68 14.13 3.41
C LEU A 64 6.07 12.92 4.28
N ALA A 65 5.43 11.77 4.03
CA ALA A 65 5.70 10.55 4.76
C ALA A 65 7.13 10.02 4.53
N ASP A 66 7.71 10.27 3.36
CA ASP A 66 9.08 9.86 3.01
C ASP A 66 10.11 10.94 3.35
N ALA A 67 9.75 12.22 3.18
CA ALA A 67 10.64 13.35 3.41
C ALA A 67 10.91 13.65 4.89
N SER A 68 9.97 13.33 5.79
CA SER A 68 10.14 13.58 7.23
C SER A 68 9.55 12.43 8.06
N PRO A 69 10.22 11.26 8.10
CA PRO A 69 9.76 10.10 8.85
C PRO A 69 9.61 10.37 10.35
N ALA A 70 10.45 11.24 10.92
CA ALA A 70 10.40 11.59 12.34
C ALA A 70 9.10 12.29 12.77
N LEU A 71 8.45 13.01 11.84
CA LEU A 71 7.17 13.69 12.07
C LEU A 71 5.97 12.85 11.63
N THR A 72 6.21 11.65 11.10
CA THR A 72 5.18 10.80 10.52
C THR A 72 4.90 9.60 11.40
N ARG A 73 3.62 9.32 11.65
CA ARG A 73 3.18 8.06 12.25
C ARG A 73 2.36 7.29 11.23
N LEU A 74 2.68 6.02 11.02
CA LEU A 74 1.95 5.15 10.10
C LEU A 74 0.86 4.40 10.86
N SER A 75 -0.34 4.33 10.28
CA SER A 75 -1.39 3.46 10.78
C SER A 75 -1.01 1.98 10.61
N PRO A 76 -1.73 1.06 11.27
CA PRO A 76 -1.77 -0.34 10.84
C PRO A 76 -2.16 -0.46 9.35
N PRO A 77 -1.81 -1.59 8.70
CA PRO A 77 -2.19 -1.87 7.31
C PRO A 77 -3.70 -1.71 7.05
N LEU A 78 -4.04 -1.00 5.98
CA LEU A 78 -5.39 -0.77 5.49
C LEU A 78 -5.85 -1.95 4.63
N LEU A 79 -6.51 -2.92 5.25
CA LEU A 79 -6.93 -4.19 4.61
C LEU A 79 -8.21 -4.04 3.77
N GLU A 80 -8.82 -2.86 3.77
CA GLU A 80 -9.86 -2.46 2.84
C GLU A 80 -9.33 -2.14 1.44
N LEU A 81 -8.04 -1.78 1.33
CA LEU A 81 -7.40 -1.48 0.05
C LEU A 81 -6.65 -2.71 -0.48
N PRO A 82 -6.76 -3.01 -1.80
CA PRO A 82 -6.06 -4.14 -2.39
C PRO A 82 -4.54 -3.98 -2.28
N PRO A 83 -3.78 -5.06 -2.03
CA PRO A 83 -2.34 -5.01 -1.96
C PRO A 83 -1.77 -4.62 -3.32
N LEU A 84 -0.57 -4.06 -3.29
CA LEU A 84 0.21 -3.79 -4.49
C LEU A 84 1.40 -4.75 -4.54
N TYR A 85 1.43 -5.61 -5.54
CA TYR A 85 2.57 -6.49 -5.76
C TYR A 85 3.63 -5.80 -6.61
N ASP A 86 4.82 -5.63 -6.05
CA ASP A 86 5.99 -5.14 -6.76
C ASP A 86 6.73 -6.33 -7.38
N ALA A 87 6.59 -6.50 -8.69
CA ALA A 87 7.23 -7.58 -9.42
C ALA A 87 8.76 -7.45 -9.52
N THR A 88 9.33 -6.25 -9.28
CA THR A 88 10.79 -6.05 -9.30
C THR A 88 11.44 -6.48 -7.99
N LYS A 89 10.77 -6.19 -6.87
CA LYS A 89 11.23 -6.57 -5.52
C LYS A 89 10.63 -7.89 -5.01
N ASP A 90 9.77 -8.50 -5.82
CA ASP A 90 9.04 -9.73 -5.52
C ASP A 90 8.33 -9.71 -4.15
N VAL A 91 7.61 -8.62 -3.88
CA VAL A 91 6.98 -8.40 -2.57
C VAL A 91 5.60 -7.77 -2.68
N ALA A 92 4.66 -8.27 -1.88
CA ALA A 92 3.35 -7.66 -1.71
C ALA A 92 3.41 -6.54 -0.67
N ARG A 93 2.99 -5.34 -1.08
CA ARG A 93 2.90 -4.14 -0.24
C ARG A 93 1.48 -3.95 0.28
N CYS A 94 1.37 -3.43 1.49
CA CYS A 94 0.11 -2.97 2.06
C CYS A 94 0.03 -1.45 2.02
N TRP A 95 -1.20 -0.94 2.06
CA TRP A 95 -1.45 0.49 2.24
C TRP A 95 -1.42 0.84 3.72
N GLN A 96 -0.82 1.96 4.07
CA GLN A 96 -0.89 2.54 5.42
C GLN A 96 -1.30 4.00 5.28
N ARG A 97 -2.07 4.51 6.23
CA ARG A 97 -2.44 5.93 6.29
C ARG A 97 -1.46 6.66 7.21
N PRO A 98 -0.63 7.57 6.68
CA PRO A 98 0.23 8.37 7.52
C PRO A 98 -0.55 9.50 8.20
N THR A 99 -0.20 9.78 9.44
CA THR A 99 -0.50 11.05 10.11
C THR A 99 0.79 11.86 10.27
N TYR A 100 0.68 13.18 10.14
CA TYR A 100 1.83 14.07 10.09
C TYR A 100 1.78 15.17 11.16
N GLY A 101 2.90 15.36 11.85
CA GLY A 101 3.10 16.41 12.84
C GLY A 101 2.31 16.24 14.13
N ALA A 102 2.42 17.23 15.02
CA ALA A 102 1.72 17.26 16.30
C ALA A 102 0.20 17.27 16.14
N ALA A 103 -0.30 17.95 15.11
CA ALA A 103 -1.73 18.03 14.79
C ALA A 103 -2.30 16.78 14.08
N GLN A 104 -1.49 15.72 13.90
CA GLN A 104 -1.90 14.43 13.33
C GLN A 104 -2.65 14.56 12.00
N TRP A 105 -2.16 15.42 11.09
CA TRP A 105 -2.82 15.61 9.80
C TRP A 105 -2.86 14.31 9.00
N GLN A 106 -4.05 13.89 8.61
CA GLN A 106 -4.20 12.70 7.78
C GLN A 106 -3.66 12.95 6.38
N LEU A 107 -2.69 12.14 5.97
CA LEU A 107 -2.14 12.13 4.62
C LEU A 107 -2.81 11.02 3.78
N PRO A 108 -2.72 11.11 2.44
CA PRO A 108 -3.18 10.03 1.57
C PRO A 108 -2.50 8.70 1.89
N PRO A 109 -3.18 7.55 1.68
CA PRO A 109 -2.56 6.24 1.86
C PRO A 109 -1.30 6.08 1.00
N VAL A 110 -0.27 5.47 1.58
CA VAL A 110 0.99 5.17 0.89
C VAL A 110 1.27 3.67 0.96
N ALA A 111 1.85 3.13 -0.10
CA ALA A 111 2.24 1.74 -0.17
C ALA A 111 3.54 1.51 0.61
N ARG A 112 3.54 0.52 1.50
CA ARG A 112 4.65 0.17 2.38
C ARG A 112 4.86 -1.33 2.43
N LEU A 113 6.08 -1.71 2.80
CA LEU A 113 6.38 -3.11 3.09
C LEU A 113 5.66 -3.49 4.39
N PRO A 114 5.04 -4.69 4.45
CA PRO A 114 4.54 -5.21 5.71
C PRO A 114 5.70 -5.44 6.70
N PRO A 115 5.44 -5.39 8.02
CA PRO A 115 6.45 -5.72 9.03
C PRO A 115 7.07 -7.10 8.77
N GLU A 116 8.40 -7.20 8.85
CA GLU A 116 9.12 -8.45 8.50
C GLU A 116 8.73 -9.62 9.40
N ASN A 117 8.46 -9.33 10.68
CA ASN A 117 8.11 -10.29 11.72
C ASN A 117 6.65 -10.79 11.61
N ASP A 118 5.81 -10.16 10.79
CA ASP A 118 4.41 -10.56 10.61
C ASP A 118 4.24 -11.49 9.41
N GLY A 119 4.61 -12.76 9.61
CA GLY A 119 4.47 -13.79 8.57
C GLY A 119 3.02 -14.05 8.15
N GLN A 120 2.05 -13.82 9.03
CA GLN A 120 0.63 -14.03 8.73
C GLN A 120 0.12 -12.95 7.77
N LEU A 121 0.44 -11.69 8.03
CA LEU A 121 0.09 -10.59 7.15
C LEU A 121 0.79 -10.71 5.80
N ARG A 122 2.09 -11.05 5.77
CA ARG A 122 2.85 -11.24 4.53
C ARG A 122 2.22 -12.33 3.66
N ALA A 123 1.86 -13.46 4.24
CA ALA A 123 1.15 -14.54 3.56
C ALA A 123 -0.24 -14.09 3.07
N ALA A 124 -0.99 -13.34 3.88
CA ALA A 124 -2.31 -12.85 3.50
C ALA A 124 -2.25 -11.88 2.31
N LEU A 125 -1.31 -10.93 2.33
CA LEU A 125 -1.10 -9.95 1.26
C LEU A 125 -0.66 -10.64 -0.04
N LEU A 126 0.26 -11.60 0.03
CA LEU A 126 0.66 -12.38 -1.15
C LEU A 126 -0.50 -13.20 -1.69
N GLY A 127 -1.24 -13.91 -0.83
CA GLY A 127 -2.40 -14.70 -1.22
C GLY A 127 -3.48 -13.83 -1.87
N TRP A 128 -3.72 -12.62 -1.35
CA TRP A 128 -4.65 -11.68 -1.96
C TRP A 128 -4.15 -11.13 -3.30
N ALA A 129 -2.86 -10.79 -3.42
CA ALA A 129 -2.27 -10.37 -4.69
C ALA A 129 -2.28 -11.49 -5.75
N LEU A 130 -2.09 -12.74 -5.31
CA LEU A 130 -2.22 -13.95 -6.14
C LEU A 130 -3.65 -14.08 -6.68
N CYS A 131 -4.65 -13.95 -5.80
CA CYS A 131 -6.06 -13.99 -6.15
C CYS A 131 -6.45 -12.89 -7.15
N GLN A 132 -5.77 -11.75 -7.14
CA GLN A 132 -5.99 -10.67 -8.11
C GLN A 132 -5.24 -10.86 -9.45
N GLY A 133 -4.44 -11.92 -9.59
CA GLY A 133 -3.61 -12.15 -10.76
C GLY A 133 -2.46 -11.14 -10.91
N GLN A 134 -2.06 -10.47 -9.82
CA GLN A 134 -0.89 -9.57 -9.85
C GLN A 134 0.42 -10.36 -9.84
N VAL A 135 0.45 -11.50 -9.15
CA VAL A 135 1.63 -12.37 -9.01
C VAL A 135 1.84 -13.24 -10.27
N PHE A 136 0.75 -13.82 -10.78
CA PHE A 136 0.72 -14.58 -12.02
C PHE A 136 -0.43 -14.10 -12.90
N ARG A 137 -0.12 -13.72 -14.13
CA ARG A 137 -1.09 -13.17 -15.08
C ARG A 137 -2.10 -14.22 -15.52
N ALA A 138 -1.74 -15.50 -15.54
CA ALA A 138 -2.65 -16.59 -15.85
C ALA A 138 -3.88 -16.65 -14.93
N LEU A 139 -3.81 -16.12 -13.69
CA LEU A 139 -4.97 -16.05 -12.78
C LEU A 139 -5.88 -14.85 -13.01
N LYS A 140 -5.50 -13.89 -13.86
CA LYS A 140 -6.28 -12.67 -14.13
C LYS A 140 -7.73 -12.94 -14.57
N PRO A 141 -8.06 -13.97 -15.38
CA PRO A 141 -9.44 -14.31 -15.73
C PRO A 141 -10.33 -14.71 -14.55
N PHE A 142 -9.73 -15.10 -13.42
CA PHE A 142 -10.43 -15.50 -12.19
C PHE A 142 -10.45 -14.40 -11.14
N ALA A 143 -9.80 -13.25 -11.38
CA ALA A 143 -9.57 -12.21 -10.38
C ALA A 143 -10.88 -11.60 -9.82
N ALA A 144 -11.94 -11.54 -10.62
CA ALA A 144 -13.25 -11.04 -10.18
C ALA A 144 -13.88 -11.94 -9.10
N GLU A 145 -13.64 -13.25 -9.17
CA GLU A 145 -14.18 -14.24 -8.22
C GLU A 145 -13.24 -14.46 -7.03
N LEU A 146 -11.93 -14.55 -7.32
CA LEU A 146 -10.89 -14.80 -6.33
C LEU A 146 -10.61 -13.55 -5.48
N GLY A 147 -10.60 -12.35 -6.05
CA GLY A 147 -10.19 -11.12 -5.40
C GLY A 147 -10.94 -10.80 -4.10
N PRO A 148 -12.29 -10.82 -4.09
CA PRO A 148 -13.08 -10.58 -2.87
C PRO A 148 -12.82 -11.62 -1.77
N ARG A 149 -12.63 -12.89 -2.14
CA ARG A 149 -12.34 -13.97 -1.18
C ARG A 149 -10.89 -13.93 -0.70
N GLY A 150 -9.95 -13.55 -1.56
CA GLY A 150 -8.57 -13.28 -1.20
C GLY A 150 -8.46 -12.19 -0.13
N ARG A 151 -9.31 -11.15 -0.19
CA ARG A 151 -9.39 -10.13 0.87
C ARG A 151 -9.75 -10.73 2.23
N ALA A 152 -10.62 -11.74 2.26
CA ALA A 152 -10.99 -12.40 3.51
C ALA A 152 -9.80 -13.12 4.17
N ALA A 153 -8.73 -13.42 3.43
CA ALA A 153 -7.48 -13.93 4.01
C ALA A 153 -6.80 -12.90 4.92
N CYS A 154 -7.03 -11.61 4.73
CA CYS A 154 -6.50 -10.55 5.59
C CYS A 154 -7.32 -10.36 6.88
N ALA A 155 -8.54 -10.91 6.98
CA ALA A 155 -9.39 -10.72 8.14
C ALA A 155 -8.90 -11.55 9.37
N PRO A 156 -9.16 -11.06 10.60
CA PRO A 156 -8.98 -11.85 11.82
C PRO A 156 -9.82 -13.13 11.78
N SER A 157 -9.29 -14.21 12.35
CA SER A 157 -9.71 -15.60 12.16
C SER A 157 -11.14 -15.97 12.61
N ALA A 158 -11.85 -15.11 13.35
CA ALA A 158 -13.10 -15.47 14.01
C ALA A 158 -14.36 -15.49 13.11
N GLY A 159 -14.29 -14.96 11.88
CA GLY A 159 -15.44 -14.92 10.96
C GLY A 159 -15.09 -14.97 9.46
N GLY A 160 -13.85 -15.32 9.13
CA GLY A 160 -13.34 -15.29 7.75
C GLY A 160 -13.75 -16.51 6.91
N ASP A 161 -13.74 -16.33 5.59
CA ASP A 161 -13.85 -17.43 4.62
C ASP A 161 -12.78 -18.50 4.93
N ARG A 162 -13.22 -19.72 5.30
CA ARG A 162 -12.33 -20.82 5.68
C ARG A 162 -11.32 -21.16 4.58
N ALA A 163 -11.69 -21.03 3.31
CA ALA A 163 -10.79 -21.29 2.19
C ALA A 163 -9.68 -20.23 2.11
N ALA A 164 -10.02 -18.97 2.37
CA ALA A 164 -9.06 -17.87 2.38
C ALA A 164 -8.08 -17.96 3.56
N VAL A 165 -8.58 -18.35 4.73
CA VAL A 165 -7.75 -18.62 5.91
C VAL A 165 -6.84 -19.84 5.67
N ALA A 166 -7.34 -20.88 5.01
CA ALA A 166 -6.52 -22.04 4.64
C ALA A 166 -5.38 -21.65 3.68
N LEU A 167 -5.68 -20.86 2.64
CA LEU A 167 -4.66 -20.33 1.73
C LEU A 167 -3.57 -19.56 2.49
N ARG A 168 -3.97 -18.61 3.36
CA ARG A 168 -3.02 -17.86 4.21
C ARG A 168 -2.18 -18.80 5.07
N SER A 169 -2.80 -19.78 5.71
CA SER A 169 -2.13 -20.71 6.62
C SER A 169 -1.07 -21.55 5.91
N VAL A 170 -1.38 -22.08 4.71
CA VAL A 170 -0.43 -22.82 3.88
C VAL A 170 0.75 -21.93 3.47
N LEU A 171 0.48 -20.70 3.02
CA LEU A 171 1.54 -19.75 2.67
C LEU A 171 2.40 -19.36 3.89
N ALA A 172 1.78 -19.12 5.04
CA ALA A 172 2.47 -18.69 6.25
C ALA A 172 3.36 -19.80 6.85
N SER A 173 2.82 -21.03 6.95
CA SER A 173 3.54 -22.20 7.48
C SER A 173 4.78 -22.55 6.66
N GLN A 174 4.69 -22.41 5.34
CA GLN A 174 5.79 -22.67 4.41
C GLN A 174 6.67 -21.42 4.17
N LYS A 175 6.40 -20.29 4.84
CA LYS A 175 7.10 -19.01 4.67
C LYS A 175 7.15 -18.52 3.22
N MET A 176 6.08 -18.78 2.46
CA MET A 176 5.94 -18.41 1.06
C MET A 176 5.43 -16.97 0.96
N TYR A 177 6.35 -16.02 0.87
CA TYR A 177 6.04 -14.57 0.82
C TYR A 177 6.34 -13.90 -0.52
N THR A 178 6.93 -14.67 -1.45
CA THR A 178 7.40 -14.16 -2.74
C THR A 178 6.97 -15.11 -3.86
N ARG A 179 6.87 -14.59 -5.08
CA ARG A 179 6.61 -15.37 -6.29
C ARG A 179 7.72 -16.37 -6.54
N GLY A 180 8.98 -15.98 -6.33
CA GLY A 180 10.14 -16.86 -6.48
C GLY A 180 10.03 -18.10 -5.60
N ALA A 181 9.65 -17.94 -4.33
CA ALA A 181 9.47 -19.05 -3.40
C ALA A 181 8.36 -20.02 -3.88
N ILE A 182 7.24 -19.48 -4.37
CA ILE A 182 6.17 -20.29 -4.98
C ILE A 182 6.67 -21.04 -6.22
N CYS A 183 7.41 -20.37 -7.11
CA CYS A 183 7.93 -21.00 -8.33
C CYS A 183 8.89 -22.16 -8.00
N VAL A 184 9.79 -21.98 -7.02
CA VAL A 184 10.70 -23.05 -6.56
C VAL A 184 9.90 -24.21 -5.97
N ARG A 185 8.83 -23.94 -5.22
CA ARG A 185 7.98 -24.98 -4.68
C ARG A 185 7.22 -25.72 -5.79
N TRP A 186 6.73 -25.03 -6.81
CA TRP A 186 6.05 -25.66 -7.95
C TRP A 186 6.95 -26.55 -8.80
N ALA A 187 8.26 -26.30 -8.83
CA ALA A 187 9.20 -27.18 -9.51
C ALA A 187 9.27 -28.59 -8.87
N SER A 188 9.11 -28.69 -7.54
CA SER A 188 9.08 -29.98 -6.83
C SER A 188 7.66 -30.53 -6.65
N GLU A 189 6.68 -29.66 -6.41
CA GLU A 189 5.29 -30.01 -6.18
C GLU A 189 4.36 -29.15 -7.05
N PRO A 190 4.09 -29.54 -8.31
CA PRO A 190 3.29 -28.74 -9.25
C PRO A 190 1.83 -28.53 -8.83
N ARG A 191 1.34 -29.31 -7.86
CA ARG A 191 -0.03 -29.21 -7.32
C ARG A 191 -0.12 -28.36 -6.06
N PHE A 192 1.00 -27.83 -5.55
CA PHE A 192 1.00 -26.95 -4.39
C PHE A 192 0.08 -25.73 -4.63
N LEU A 193 -0.75 -25.37 -3.64
CA LEU A 193 -1.78 -24.32 -3.70
C LEU A 193 -3.00 -24.58 -4.61
N LEU A 194 -3.01 -25.64 -5.44
CA LEU A 194 -4.13 -25.91 -6.34
C LEU A 194 -5.43 -26.12 -5.57
N LYS A 195 -5.38 -26.89 -4.48
CA LYS A 195 -6.54 -27.19 -3.63
C LYS A 195 -7.08 -25.91 -2.97
N GLU A 196 -6.19 -25.08 -2.46
CA GLU A 196 -6.48 -23.84 -1.76
C GLU A 196 -7.09 -22.81 -2.71
N VAL A 197 -6.51 -22.62 -3.90
CA VAL A 197 -7.04 -21.71 -4.92
C VAL A 197 -8.36 -22.23 -5.49
N ALA A 198 -8.50 -23.54 -5.72
CA ALA A 198 -9.76 -24.13 -6.19
C ALA A 198 -10.89 -24.03 -5.15
N ALA A 199 -10.57 -24.07 -3.86
CA ALA A 199 -11.54 -23.91 -2.78
C ALA A 199 -12.14 -22.49 -2.73
N LEU A 200 -11.38 -21.47 -3.16
CA LEU A 200 -11.86 -20.10 -3.27
C LEU A 200 -12.83 -19.91 -4.45
N LEU A 201 -12.78 -20.77 -5.46
CA LEU A 201 -13.67 -20.69 -6.61
C LEU A 201 -14.98 -21.46 -6.40
N PRO A 202 -16.08 -21.00 -7.04
CA PRO A 202 -17.29 -21.79 -7.12
C PRO A 202 -17.03 -23.10 -7.91
N PRO A 203 -17.76 -24.19 -7.62
CA PRO A 203 -17.54 -25.50 -8.26
C PRO A 203 -17.54 -25.46 -9.79
N THR A 204 -18.38 -24.60 -10.38
CA THR A 204 -18.51 -24.41 -11.84
C THR A 204 -17.22 -23.93 -12.50
N ARG A 205 -16.36 -23.20 -11.77
CA ARG A 205 -15.15 -22.56 -12.30
C ARG A 205 -13.88 -23.34 -12.00
N ARG A 206 -13.97 -24.38 -11.17
CA ARG A 206 -12.82 -25.25 -10.83
C ARG A 206 -12.26 -25.99 -12.03
N LYS A 207 -13.10 -26.41 -12.99
CA LYS A 207 -12.64 -27.05 -14.23
C LYS A 207 -11.78 -26.10 -15.07
N ALA A 208 -12.25 -24.87 -15.26
CA ALA A 208 -11.49 -23.83 -15.97
C ALA A 208 -10.16 -23.50 -15.28
N LEU A 209 -10.09 -23.53 -13.95
CA LEU A 209 -8.82 -23.37 -13.22
C LEU A 209 -7.84 -24.50 -13.57
N LEU A 210 -8.30 -25.74 -13.63
CA LEU A 210 -7.45 -26.90 -13.98
C LEU A 210 -6.92 -26.80 -15.41
N GLU A 211 -7.70 -26.28 -16.35
CA GLU A 211 -7.29 -26.05 -17.74
C GLU A 211 -6.20 -24.98 -17.85
N VAL A 212 -6.25 -23.95 -17.01
CA VAL A 212 -5.26 -22.85 -17.00
C VAL A 212 -4.03 -23.19 -16.15
N TRP A 213 -4.12 -24.19 -15.26
CA TRP A 213 -3.03 -24.56 -14.35
C TRP A 213 -1.69 -24.88 -15.04
N PRO A 214 -1.65 -25.62 -16.17
CA PRO A 214 -0.39 -25.82 -16.90
C PRO A 214 0.23 -24.51 -17.42
N ALA A 215 -0.60 -23.55 -17.86
CA ALA A 215 -0.12 -22.25 -18.30
C ALA A 215 0.45 -21.41 -17.14
N LEU A 216 -0.14 -21.55 -15.94
CA LEU A 216 0.37 -20.96 -14.70
C LEU A 216 1.77 -21.49 -14.36
N LEU A 217 1.96 -22.82 -14.43
CA LEU A 217 3.26 -23.46 -14.19
C LEU A 217 4.30 -23.01 -15.22
N ALA A 218 3.92 -22.97 -16.50
CA ALA A 218 4.80 -22.45 -17.56
C ALA A 218 5.17 -20.96 -17.35
N GLU A 219 4.28 -20.14 -16.80
CA GLU A 219 4.59 -18.74 -16.43
C GLU A 219 5.59 -18.66 -15.26
N ALA A 220 5.50 -19.60 -14.31
CA ALA A 220 6.44 -19.70 -13.21
C ALA A 220 7.86 -20.04 -13.71
N ASP A 221 7.98 -21.02 -14.60
CA ASP A 221 9.26 -21.48 -15.14
C ASP A 221 9.95 -20.41 -16.00
N LYS A 222 9.19 -19.71 -16.86
CA LYS A 222 9.74 -18.68 -17.78
C LYS A 222 10.49 -17.56 -17.09
N ARG A 223 10.14 -17.23 -15.85
CA ARG A 223 10.77 -16.13 -15.10
C ARG A 223 11.90 -16.58 -14.17
N GLN A 224 12.09 -17.89 -13.99
CA GLN A 224 13.29 -18.44 -13.36
C GLN A 224 14.48 -18.43 -14.33
N ALA A 225 14.24 -18.30 -15.64
CA ALA A 225 15.30 -18.12 -16.61
C ALA A 225 16.06 -16.81 -16.29
N PRO A 226 17.39 -16.86 -16.11
CA PRO A 226 18.18 -15.66 -15.84
C PRO A 226 17.97 -14.65 -16.99
N PRO A 227 18.01 -13.33 -16.70
CA PRO A 227 17.93 -12.33 -17.76
C PRO A 227 19.05 -12.61 -18.76
N LYS A 228 18.69 -12.86 -20.03
CA LYS A 228 19.67 -12.98 -21.11
C LYS A 228 20.50 -11.70 -21.09
N ARG A 229 21.76 -11.80 -20.64
CA ARG A 229 22.72 -10.70 -20.74
C ARG A 229 22.80 -10.33 -22.22
N ARG A 230 22.36 -9.11 -22.54
CA ARG A 230 22.69 -8.46 -23.81
C ARG A 230 24.07 -7.85 -23.68
#